data_AF-A0A5C0SID6-F1
#
_entry.id   AF-A0A5C0SID6-F1
#
_cell.length_a   1.000
_cell.length_b   1.000
_cell.length_c   1.000
_cell.angle_alpha   90.00
_cell.angle_beta   90.00
_cell.angle_gamma   90.00
#
_symmetry.space_group_name_H-M   'P 1'
#
loop_
_entity.id
_entity.type
_entity.pdbx_description
1 polymer ?
#
loop_
_entity_poly.entity_id
_entity_poly.type
_entity_poly.pdbx_seq_one_letter_code
_entity_poly.pdbx_strand_id
1 'polypeptide(L)' 'MITYSEFCSNKECDYKTTYNEFTEPEKFCTQCGSPMLYECSECKEAFPQNAKLFCPNCGTKIK' A
#
# COMPACT_ATOMS: atom_id res chain seq x y z
N MET A 1 -13.40 0.14 8.06
CA MET A 1 -13.36 -0.66 6.82
C MET A 1 -11.90 -0.69 6.38
N ILE A 2 -11.38 -1.79 5.85
CA ILE A 2 -10.00 -1.81 5.33
C ILE A 2 -10.02 -1.19 3.93
N THR A 3 -9.51 0.03 3.78
CA THR A 3 -9.55 0.76 2.50
C THR A 3 -8.42 0.36 1.56
N TYR A 4 -7.30 -0.17 2.08
CA TYR A 4 -6.18 -0.67 1.29
C TYR A 4 -5.29 -1.63 2.08
N SER A 5 -4.46 -2.38 1.38
CA SER A 5 -3.40 -3.23 1.93
C SER A 5 -2.06 -2.83 1.36
N GLU A 6 -0.97 -3.06 2.10
CA GLU A 6 0.38 -2.74 1.64
C GLU A 6 1.27 -3.96 1.62
N PHE A 7 2.11 -4.02 0.59
CA PHE A 7 3.05 -5.11 0.43
C PHE A 7 4.41 -4.59 0.01
N CYS A 8 5.44 -5.33 0.42
CA CYS A 8 6.80 -5.01 0.06
C CYS A 8 7.00 -5.18 -1.46
N SER A 9 7.59 -4.18 -2.10
CA SER A 9 7.92 -4.26 -3.54
C SER A 9 8.96 -5.36 -3.84
N ASN A 10 9.72 -5.80 -2.83
CA ASN A 10 10.69 -6.86 -2.98
C ASN A 10 10.02 -8.24 -2.95
N LYS A 11 10.11 -8.97 -4.06
CA LYS A 11 9.56 -10.33 -4.20
C LYS A 11 10.22 -11.37 -3.28
N GLU A 12 11.43 -11.09 -2.77
CA GLU A 12 12.12 -11.94 -1.79
C GLU A 12 11.69 -11.63 -0.34
N CYS A 13 10.87 -10.59 -0.13
CA CYS A 13 10.36 -10.19 1.16
C CYS A 13 8.82 -10.31 1.19
N ASP A 14 8.29 -11.35 1.85
CA ASP A 14 6.82 -11.52 1.98
C ASP A 14 6.19 -10.61 3.05
N TYR A 15 6.87 -9.52 3.42
CA TYR A 15 6.33 -8.56 4.39
C TYR A 15 5.11 -7.85 3.82
N LYS A 16 3.97 -8.04 4.50
CA LYS A 16 2.68 -7.43 4.22
C LYS A 16 2.18 -6.76 5.49
N THR A 17 1.59 -5.59 5.34
CA THR A 17 0.98 -4.87 6.45
C THR A 17 -0.33 -4.24 5.98
N THR A 18 -1.31 -4.23 6.86
CA THR A 18 -2.61 -3.61 6.64
C THR A 18 -2.71 -2.44 7.59
N TYR A 19 -2.58 -1.23 7.05
CA TYR A 19 -2.77 -0.02 7.83
C TYR A 19 -4.25 0.34 7.92
N ASN A 20 -4.61 0.96 9.04
CA ASN A 20 -5.89 1.62 9.18
C ASN A 20 -5.73 3.12 8.87
N GLU A 21 -6.85 3.80 8.64
CA GLU A 21 -6.99 5.23 8.34
C GLU A 21 -6.33 6.18 9.38
N PHE A 22 -5.83 5.65 10.50
CA PHE A 22 -5.21 6.40 11.59
C PHE A 22 -3.67 6.29 11.68
N THR A 23 -3.05 5.42 10.89
CA THR A 23 -1.59 5.23 10.89
C THR A 23 -0.94 5.82 9.64
N GLU A 24 0.15 6.57 9.82
CA GLU A 24 1.00 6.97 8.70
C GLU A 24 1.71 5.73 8.13
N PRO A 25 1.49 5.41 6.85
CA PRO A 25 2.10 4.23 6.24
C PRO A 25 3.60 4.44 6.08
N GLU A 26 4.37 3.39 6.41
CA GLU A 26 5.82 3.44 6.24
C GLU A 26 6.16 3.30 4.77
N LYS A 27 6.86 4.29 4.21
CA LYS A 27 7.28 4.29 2.80
C LYS A 27 8.20 3.11 2.46
N PHE A 28 8.86 2.54 3.47
CA PHE A 28 9.85 1.49 3.33
C PHE A 28 9.53 0.33 4.26
N CYS A 29 9.75 -0.88 3.77
CA CYS A 29 9.61 -2.11 4.51
C CYS A 29 10.67 -2.18 5.62
N THR A 30 10.23 -2.38 6.86
CA THR A 30 11.12 -2.49 8.04
C THR A 30 11.99 -3.75 8.03
N GLN A 31 11.67 -4.75 7.22
CA GLN A 31 12.44 -6.00 7.14
C GLN A 31 13.61 -5.92 6.16
N CYS A 32 13.41 -5.32 4.98
CA CYS A 32 14.40 -5.33 3.90
C CYS A 32 14.78 -3.94 3.36
N GLY A 33 14.15 -2.87 3.87
CA GLY A 33 14.40 -1.49 3.43
C GLY A 33 13.85 -1.15 2.04
N SER A 34 13.20 -2.09 1.35
CA SER A 34 12.60 -1.86 0.04
C SER A 34 11.34 -1.01 0.14
N PRO A 35 10.98 -0.23 -0.89
CA PRO A 35 9.77 0.58 -0.86
C PRO A 35 8.50 -0.28 -0.73
N MET A 36 7.54 0.20 0.03
CA MET A 36 6.21 -0.41 0.16
C MET A 36 5.27 0.11 -0.94
N LEU A 37 4.35 -0.75 -1.37
CA LEU A 37 3.33 -0.45 -2.38
C LEU A 37 1.94 -0.57 -1.77
N TYR A 38 1.03 0.33 -2.15
CA TYR A 38 -0.39 0.18 -1.90
C TYR A 38 -0.98 -0.83 -2.89
N GLU A 39 -1.89 -1.66 -2.41
CA GLU A 39 -2.83 -2.46 -3.20
C GLU A 39 -4.24 -1.90 -3.00
N CYS A 40 -4.90 -1.57 -4.10
CA CYS A 40 -6.31 -1.20 -4.04
C CYS A 40 -7.18 -2.42 -3.75
N SER A 41 -8.05 -2.34 -2.74
CA SER A 41 -8.99 -3.43 -2.42
C SER A 41 -9.99 -3.74 -3.55
N GLU A 42 -10.36 -2.73 -4.34
CA GLU A 42 -11.38 -2.86 -5.40
C GLU A 42 -10.83 -3.46 -6.69
N CYS A 43 -9.75 -2.89 -7.24
CA CYS A 43 -9.20 -3.33 -8.53
C CYS A 43 -7.94 -4.17 -8.43
N LYS A 44 -7.42 -4.40 -7.20
CA LYS A 44 -6.18 -5.14 -6.94
C LYS A 44 -4.93 -4.55 -7.62
N GLU A 45 -5.02 -3.32 -8.09
CA GLU A 45 -3.89 -2.60 -8.66
C GLU A 45 -2.89 -2.23 -7.56
N ALA A 46 -1.62 -2.52 -7.83
CA ALA A 46 -0.51 -2.12 -6.98
C ALA A 46 0.12 -0.82 -7.45
N PHE A 47 0.34 0.14 -6.55
CA PHE A 47 0.95 1.41 -6.88
C PHE A 47 1.77 1.96 -5.71
N PRO A 48 2.82 2.75 -6.00
CA PRO A 48 3.66 3.32 -4.95
C PRO A 48 2.87 4.27 -4.05
N GLN A 49 3.33 4.40 -2.78
CA GLN A 49 2.68 5.23 -1.75
C GLN A 49 2.74 6.75 -1.97
N ASN A 50 2.72 7.20 -3.22
CA ASN A 50 2.97 8.57 -3.61
C ASN A 50 1.79 9.49 -3.28
N ALA A 51 1.47 9.75 -1.99
CA ALA A 51 0.48 10.71 -1.48
C ALA A 51 -0.90 10.75 -2.20
N LYS A 52 -1.22 9.74 -3.00
CA LYS A 52 -2.45 9.69 -3.80
C LYS A 52 -3.55 9.18 -2.89
N LEU A 53 -4.50 10.06 -2.62
CA LEU A 53 -5.73 9.74 -1.88
C LEU A 53 -6.64 8.75 -2.65
N PHE A 54 -6.40 8.56 -3.95
CA PHE A 54 -7.23 7.76 -4.85
C PHE A 54 -6.39 6.79 -5.68
N CYS A 55 -6.94 5.60 -5.95
CA CYS A 55 -6.33 4.64 -6.87
C CYS A 55 -6.28 5.22 -8.29
N PRO A 56 -5.12 5.19 -8.97
CA PRO A 56 -4.99 5.72 -10.33
C PRO A 56 -5.72 4.90 -11.40
N ASN A 57 -6.08 3.65 -11.10
CA ASN A 57 -6.76 2.75 -12.03
C ASN A 57 -8.29 2.89 -11.94
N CYS A 58 -8.87 2.71 -10.74
CA CYS A 58 -10.33 2.73 -10.56
C CYS A 58 -10.90 4.01 -9.92
N GLY A 59 -10.05 4.92 -9.40
CA GLY A 59 -10.50 6.13 -8.73
C GLY A 59 -11.01 5.94 -7.30
N THR A 60 -11.00 4.71 -6.76
CA THR A 60 -11.42 4.43 -5.37
C THR A 60 -10.57 5.21 -4.37
N LYS A 61 -11.23 5.81 -3.37
CA LYS A 61 -10.57 6.51 -2.27
C LYS A 61 -9.87 5.51 -1.35
N ILE A 62 -8.56 5.71 -1.18
CA ILE A 62 -7.65 4.86 -0.40
C ILE A 62 -7.48 5.42 1.01
N LYS A 63 -7.40 6.75 1.14
CA LYS A 63 -7.17 7.47 2.41
C LYS A 63 -8.19 8.59 2.60
#